data_AF-T1FXY3-F1
#
_entry.id   AF-T1FXY3-F1
#
_cell.length_a   1.000
_cell.length_b   1.000
_cell.length_c   1.000
_cell.angle_alpha   90.00
_cell.angle_beta   90.00
_cell.angle_gamma   90.00
#
_symmetry.space_group_name_H-M   'P 1'
#
loop_
_entity.id
_entity.type
_entity.pdbx_description
1 polymer ?
#
loop_
_entity_poly.entity_id
_entity_poly.type
_entity_poly.pdbx_seq_one_letter_code
_entity_poly.pdbx_strand_id
1 'polypeptide(L)'
;SSHRQHRQAANVRERKRMMSINMAFNELRLYHVPTFPYEKRLSKIDTLRLAMAYINLLKDVLNSELDPLVHIESKLRSASSTNEKVAWNISDLTARLSWIKWDNLGIRYFNNHRQRQQ
;
A
#
# COMPACT_ATOMS: atom_id res chain seq x y z
N SER A 1 24.80 -13.83 41.60
CA SER A 1 25.25 -14.80 40.59
C SER A 1 25.41 -14.11 39.24
N SER A 2 26.60 -14.18 38.64
CA SER A 2 26.95 -13.56 37.34
C SER A 2 25.94 -13.87 36.21
N HIS A 3 25.34 -15.07 36.23
CA HIS A 3 24.25 -15.44 35.31
C HIS A 3 23.06 -14.48 35.31
N ARG A 4 22.67 -13.90 36.45
CA ARG A 4 21.55 -12.95 36.52
C ARG A 4 21.89 -11.65 35.78
N GLN A 5 23.13 -11.17 35.89
CA GLN A 5 23.62 -9.98 35.21
C GLN A 5 23.71 -10.20 33.69
N HIS A 6 24.19 -11.38 33.24
CA HIS A 6 24.21 -11.71 31.81
C HIS A 6 22.81 -11.81 31.20
N ARG A 7 21.85 -12.41 31.91
CA ARG A 7 20.45 -12.46 31.47
C ARG A 7 19.83 -11.08 31.37
N GLN A 8 20.07 -10.20 32.35
CA GLN A 8 19.59 -8.83 32.31
C GLN A 8 20.18 -8.05 31.13
N ALA A 9 21.48 -8.17 30.88
CA ALA A 9 22.14 -7.55 29.74
C ALA A 9 21.56 -8.05 28.40
N ALA A 10 21.28 -9.36 28.27
CA ALA A 10 20.64 -9.93 27.09
C ALA A 10 19.21 -9.38 26.88
N ASN A 11 18.41 -9.31 27.93
CA ASN A 11 17.05 -8.76 27.86
C ASN A 11 17.02 -7.30 27.42
N VAL A 12 17.97 -6.49 27.89
CA VAL A 12 18.10 -5.08 27.48
C VAL A 12 18.44 -4.98 25.99
N ARG A 13 19.36 -5.82 25.49
CA ARG A 13 19.70 -5.85 24.07
C ARG A 13 18.50 -6.23 23.20
N GLU A 14 17.76 -7.27 23.57
CA GLU A 14 16.59 -7.69 22.80
C GLU A 14 15.48 -6.64 22.82
N ARG A 15 15.26 -5.97 23.96
CA ARG A 15 14.31 -4.86 24.04
C ARG A 15 14.69 -3.72 23.09
N LYS A 16 15.98 -3.35 23.01
CA LYS A 16 16.46 -2.32 22.07
C LYS A 16 16.28 -2.76 20.61
N ARG A 17 16.59 -4.03 20.30
CA ARG A 17 16.36 -4.60 18.96
C ARG A 17 14.88 -4.51 18.57
N MET A 18 13.98 -4.90 19.48
CA MET A 18 12.54 -4.83 19.27
C MET A 18 12.01 -3.40 19.14
N MET A 19 12.55 -2.45 19.91
CA MET A 19 12.20 -1.04 19.78
C MET A 19 12.55 -0.51 18.39
N SER A 20 13.76 -0.78 17.89
CA SER A 20 14.20 -0.38 16.54
C SER A 20 13.27 -0.97 15.46
N ILE A 21 12.92 -2.24 15.56
CA ILE A 21 12.00 -2.88 14.61
C ILE A 21 10.61 -2.24 14.67
N ASN A 22 10.08 -1.93 15.85
CA ASN A 22 8.77 -1.31 15.99
C ASN A 22 8.77 0.14 15.44
N MET A 23 9.88 0.86 15.55
CA MET A 23 10.04 2.19 14.94
C MET A 23 10.01 2.10 13.41
N ALA A 24 10.80 1.21 12.80
CA ALA A 24 10.76 1.01 11.35
C ALA A 24 9.36 0.62 10.83
N PHE A 25 8.64 -0.21 11.61
CA PHE A 25 7.25 -0.55 11.32
C PHE A 25 6.29 0.64 11.43
N ASN A 26 6.57 1.62 12.28
CA ASN A 26 5.78 2.86 12.36
C ASN A 26 6.05 3.73 11.13
N GLU A 27 7.31 3.92 10.76
CA GLU A 27 7.67 4.69 9.56
C GLU A 27 7.06 4.09 8.30
N LEU A 28 7.11 2.76 8.17
CA LEU A 28 6.47 2.05 7.05
C LEU A 28 4.96 2.38 6.98
N ARG A 29 4.26 2.39 8.11
CA ARG A 29 2.82 2.72 8.14
C ARG A 29 2.55 4.19 7.81
N LEU A 30 3.32 5.09 8.39
CA LEU A 30 3.03 6.53 8.33
C LEU A 30 3.44 7.15 7.00
N TYR A 31 4.54 6.68 6.40
CA TYR A 31 5.18 7.38 5.29
C TYR A 31 5.19 6.61 3.97
N HIS A 32 5.08 5.29 4.00
CA HIS A 32 5.30 4.46 2.80
C HIS A 32 4.09 3.66 2.36
N VAL A 33 3.18 3.38 3.29
CA VAL A 33 1.96 2.62 3.03
C VAL A 33 0.78 3.60 2.95
N PRO A 34 -0.13 3.46 1.97
CA PRO A 34 -1.30 4.33 1.86
C PRO A 34 -2.28 4.07 3.03
N THR A 35 -2.18 4.91 4.07
CA THR A 35 -3.09 4.91 5.23
C THR A 35 -3.80 6.25 5.39
N PHE A 36 -5.01 6.23 5.95
CA PHE A 36 -5.75 7.48 6.21
C PHE A 36 -5.32 8.12 7.54
N PRO A 37 -5.39 9.47 7.68
CA PRO A 37 -4.96 10.19 8.89
C PRO A 37 -5.61 9.72 10.20
N TYR A 38 -6.79 9.10 10.15
CA TYR A 38 -7.53 8.58 11.30
C TYR A 38 -7.77 7.07 11.23
N GLU A 39 -7.00 6.38 10.40
CA GLU A 39 -7.16 4.96 10.23
C GLU A 39 -6.70 4.16 11.46
N LYS A 40 -7.43 3.09 11.77
CA LYS A 40 -6.98 2.13 12.76
C LYS A 40 -5.60 1.60 12.37
N ARG A 41 -4.67 1.62 13.32
CA ARG A 41 -3.31 1.09 13.12
C ARG A 41 -3.35 -0.35 12.60
N LEU A 42 -2.77 -0.57 11.42
CA LEU A 42 -2.63 -1.89 10.80
C LEU A 42 -1.76 -2.82 11.64
N SER A 43 -2.11 -4.12 11.66
CA SER A 43 -1.28 -5.16 12.26
C SER A 43 0.07 -5.29 11.54
N LYS A 44 1.06 -5.98 12.13
CA LYS A 44 2.37 -6.19 11.46
C LYS A 44 2.21 -6.94 10.14
N ILE A 45 1.37 -7.98 10.11
CA ILE A 45 1.13 -8.78 8.90
C ILE A 45 0.40 -7.97 7.83
N ASP A 46 -0.62 -7.19 8.21
CA ASP A 46 -1.39 -6.38 7.25
C ASP A 46 -0.54 -5.25 6.67
N THR A 47 0.33 -4.64 7.50
CA THR A 47 1.28 -3.63 7.03
C THR A 47 2.20 -4.19 5.95
N LEU A 48 2.75 -5.40 6.16
CA LEU A 48 3.63 -6.03 5.19
C LEU A 48 2.88 -6.43 3.91
N ARG A 49 1.68 -7.01 4.04
CA ARG A 49 0.84 -7.39 2.89
C ARG A 49 0.48 -6.17 2.04
N LEU A 50 0.07 -5.08 2.69
CA LEU A 50 -0.30 -3.84 2.00
C LEU A 50 0.92 -3.18 1.35
N ALA A 51 2.08 -3.18 2.01
CA ALA A 51 3.32 -2.68 1.42
C ALA A 51 3.73 -3.46 0.15
N MET A 52 3.69 -4.80 0.21
CA MET A 52 4.00 -5.64 -0.96
C MET A 52 3.01 -5.41 -2.11
N ALA A 53 1.72 -5.36 -1.82
CA ALA A 53 0.69 -5.08 -2.82
C ALA A 53 0.88 -3.69 -3.44
N TYR A 54 1.19 -2.68 -2.62
CA TYR A 54 1.41 -1.32 -3.10
C TYR A 54 2.64 -1.20 -4.01
N ILE A 55 3.75 -1.86 -3.66
CA ILE A 55 4.94 -1.92 -4.53
C ILE A 55 4.58 -2.55 -5.89
N ASN A 56 3.83 -3.66 -5.90
CA ASN A 56 3.44 -4.31 -7.15
C ASN A 56 2.52 -3.43 -7.99
N LEU A 57 1.57 -2.73 -7.37
CA LEU A 57 0.72 -1.76 -8.05
C LEU A 57 1.56 -0.64 -8.71
N LEU A 58 2.48 -0.04 -7.97
CA LEU A 58 3.32 1.04 -8.49
C LEU A 58 4.20 0.57 -9.65
N LYS A 59 4.77 -0.64 -9.57
CA LYS A 59 5.53 -1.24 -10.68
C LYS A 59 4.67 -1.43 -11.92
N ASP A 60 3.45 -1.92 -11.74
CA ASP A 60 2.51 -2.14 -12.84
C ASP A 60 2.13 -0.83 -13.54
N VAL A 61 1.85 0.21 -12.75
CA VAL A 61 1.55 1.55 -13.27
C VAL A 61 2.74 2.14 -14.02
N LEU A 62 3.95 2.05 -13.46
CA LEU A 62 5.17 2.59 -14.08
C LEU A 62 5.53 1.89 -15.40
N ASN A 63 5.15 0.63 -15.56
CA ASN A 63 5.39 -0.14 -16.79
C ASN A 63 4.30 0.08 -17.86
N SER A 64 3.25 0.85 -17.55
CA SER A 64 2.19 1.16 -18.51
C SER A 64 2.41 2.52 -19.16
N GLU A 65 2.15 2.58 -20.47
CA GLU A 65 2.09 3.86 -21.20
C GLU A 65 0.74 4.57 -21.04
N LEU A 66 -0.23 3.94 -20.37
CA LEU A 66 -1.55 4.50 -20.12
C LEU A 66 -1.53 5.42 -18.90
N ASP A 67 -2.52 6.31 -18.84
CA ASP A 67 -2.81 7.05 -17.61
C ASP A 67 -3.01 6.06 -16.43
N PRO A 68 -2.42 6.31 -15.24
CA PRO A 68 -2.46 5.38 -14.11
C PRO A 68 -3.86 4.88 -13.76
N LEU A 69 -4.88 5.76 -13.82
CA LEU A 69 -6.24 5.40 -13.46
C LEU A 69 -6.86 4.46 -14.51
N VAL A 70 -6.64 4.76 -15.79
CA VAL A 70 -7.10 3.92 -16.90
C VAL A 70 -6.43 2.55 -16.86
N HIS A 71 -5.13 2.48 -16.56
CA HIS A 71 -4.42 1.22 -16.40
C HIS A 71 -5.00 0.37 -15.28
N ILE A 72 -5.18 0.96 -14.09
CA ILE A 72 -5.71 0.28 -12.90
C ILE A 72 -7.13 -0.24 -13.17
N GLU A 73 -8.01 0.58 -13.73
CA GLU A 73 -9.39 0.18 -14.04
C GLU A 73 -9.45 -0.93 -15.09
N SER A 74 -8.65 -0.82 -16.15
CA SER A 74 -8.54 -1.86 -17.17
C SER A 74 -8.11 -3.19 -16.56
N LYS A 75 -7.07 -3.17 -15.71
CA LYS A 75 -6.56 -4.37 -15.05
C LYS A 75 -7.55 -4.99 -14.08
N LEU A 76 -8.29 -4.18 -13.31
CA LEU A 76 -9.36 -4.65 -12.42
C LEU A 76 -10.50 -5.33 -13.21
N ARG A 77 -10.87 -4.77 -14.36
CA ARG A 77 -11.88 -5.37 -15.26
C ARG A 77 -11.39 -6.69 -15.84
N SER A 78 -10.15 -6.74 -16.35
CA SER A 78 -9.55 -7.97 -16.89
C SER A 78 -9.38 -9.07 -15.84
N ALA A 79 -9.06 -8.72 -14.60
CA ALA A 79 -8.98 -9.66 -13.48
C ALA A 79 -10.32 -10.31 -13.11
N SER A 80 -11.44 -9.70 -13.51
CA SER A 80 -12.77 -10.29 -13.30
C SER A 80 -13.16 -11.27 -14.42
N SER A 81 -12.55 -11.13 -15.60
CA SER A 81 -12.81 -11.96 -16.78
C SER A 81 -11.84 -13.13 -16.92
N THR A 82 -10.63 -12.99 -16.40
CA THR A 82 -9.60 -14.03 -16.36
C THR A 82 -9.51 -14.57 -14.93
N ASN A 83 -9.30 -15.87 -14.72
CA ASN A 83 -9.06 -16.42 -13.36
C ASN A 83 -7.66 -16.04 -12.83
N GLU A 84 -7.05 -14.97 -13.36
CA GLU A 84 -5.72 -14.51 -13.04
C GLU A 84 -5.80 -13.48 -11.90
N LYS A 85 -5.28 -13.86 -10.73
CA LYS A 85 -5.20 -12.95 -9.59
C LYS A 85 -4.13 -11.90 -9.86
N VAL A 86 -4.56 -10.66 -10.07
CA VAL A 86 -3.66 -9.51 -10.07
C VAL A 86 -2.99 -9.41 -8.69
N ALA A 87 -1.67 -9.44 -8.64
CA ALA A 87 -0.90 -9.61 -7.40
C ALA A 87 -1.13 -8.51 -6.35
N TRP A 88 -1.57 -7.32 -6.77
CA TRP A 88 -1.93 -6.21 -5.89
C TRP A 88 -3.42 -6.10 -5.60
N ASN A 89 -4.28 -6.90 -6.24
CA ASN A 89 -5.72 -6.90 -6.04
C ASN A 89 -6.08 -7.64 -4.74
N ILE A 90 -5.70 -7.04 -3.63
CA ILE A 90 -6.19 -7.36 -2.30
C ILE A 90 -7.38 -6.45 -2.01
N SER A 91 -8.43 -7.00 -1.39
CA SER A 91 -9.67 -6.27 -1.09
C SER A 91 -9.42 -4.96 -0.34
N ASP A 92 -8.45 -4.97 0.59
CA ASP A 92 -8.05 -3.78 1.34
C ASP A 92 -7.42 -2.68 0.46
N LEU A 93 -6.51 -3.02 -0.47
CA LEU A 93 -5.90 -2.04 -1.36
C LEU A 93 -6.91 -1.51 -2.38
N THR A 94 -7.73 -2.38 -2.97
CA THR A 94 -8.79 -1.96 -3.90
C THR A 94 -9.80 -1.04 -3.21
N ALA A 95 -10.18 -1.33 -1.96
CA ALA A 95 -11.02 -0.45 -1.16
C ALA A 95 -10.33 0.90 -0.87
N ARG A 96 -9.01 0.94 -0.64
CA ARG A 96 -8.31 2.23 -0.45
C ARG A 96 -8.28 3.06 -1.72
N LEU A 97 -8.04 2.44 -2.88
CA LEU A 97 -7.96 3.13 -4.17
C LEU A 97 -9.28 3.79 -4.56
N SER A 98 -10.43 3.22 -4.19
CA SER A 98 -11.74 3.80 -4.50
C SER A 98 -12.06 5.07 -3.70
N TRP A 99 -11.38 5.30 -2.58
CA TRP A 99 -11.55 6.50 -1.75
C TRP A 99 -10.61 7.64 -2.15
N ILE A 100 -9.64 7.39 -3.04
CA ILE A 100 -8.74 8.42 -3.54
C ILE A 100 -9.54 9.38 -4.44
N LYS A 101 -9.52 10.66 -4.11
CA LYS A 101 -10.04 11.73 -4.98
C LYS A 101 -9.00 12.06 -6.04
N TRP A 102 -9.00 11.30 -7.13
CA TRP A 102 -8.04 11.44 -8.23
C TRP A 102 -8.00 12.86 -8.83
N ASP A 103 -9.13 13.56 -8.86
CA ASP A 103 -9.22 14.95 -9.32
C ASP A 103 -8.33 15.91 -8.52
N ASN A 104 -8.16 15.67 -7.21
CA ASN A 104 -7.31 16.49 -6.34
C ASN A 104 -5.80 16.29 -6.65
N LEU A 105 -5.46 15.24 -7.38
CA LEU A 105 -4.09 14.91 -7.81
C LEU A 105 -3.84 15.31 -9.27
N GLY A 106 -4.78 16.02 -9.91
CA GLY A 106 -4.68 16.44 -11.31
C GLY A 106 -4.95 15.32 -12.32
N ILE A 107 -5.32 14.12 -11.85
CA ILE A 107 -5.70 12.99 -12.70
C ILE A 107 -7.19 13.13 -12.99
N ARG A 108 -7.52 13.66 -14.18
CA ARG A 108 -8.90 13.86 -14.61
C ARG A 108 -9.39 12.61 -15.30
N TYR A 109 -10.56 12.12 -14.89
CA TYR A 109 -11.31 11.14 -15.68
C TYR A 109 -11.48 11.67 -17.10
N PHE A 110 -10.91 10.99 -18.10
CA PHE A 110 -11.17 11.28 -19.51
C PHE A 110 -12.62 10.90 -19.83
N ASN A 111 -13.56 11.78 -19.50
CA ASN A 111 -14.89 11.75 -20.08
C ASN A 111 -14.78 12.22 -21.54
N ASN A 112 -14.46 11.28 -22.43
CA ASN A 112 -14.77 11.41 -23.85
C ASN A 112 -16.29 11.45 -24.02
N HIS A 113 -16.96 12.58 -23.75
CA HIS A 113 -18.25 12.95 -24.35
C HIS A 113 -18.59 14.41 -24.05
N ARG A 114 -18.15 15.32 -24.94
CA ARG A 114 -18.91 16.45 -25.51
C ARG A 114 -17.93 17.52 -26.00
N GLN A 115 -17.81 17.61 -27.33
CA GLN A 115 -17.85 18.83 -28.17
C GLN A 115 -17.13 18.57 -29.50
N ARG A 116 -17.81 17.83 -30.37
CA ARG A 116 -17.69 17.98 -31.82
C ARG A 116 -19.09 18.27 -32.34
N GLN A 117 -19.58 19.49 -32.11
CA GLN A 117 -20.56 20.21 -32.95
C GLN A 117 -20.47 21.69 -32.53
N GLN A 118 -19.58 22.43 -33.19
CA GLN A 118 -19.85 23.79 -33.65
C GLN A 118 -19.68 23.75 -35.16
#